data_AF-A0A2V9BYW4-F1
#
_entry.id   AF-A0A2V9BYW4-F1
#
_cell.length_a   1.000
_cell.length_b   1.000
_cell.length_c   1.000
_cell.angle_alpha   90.00
_cell.angle_beta   90.00
_cell.angle_gamma   90.00
#
_symmetry.space_group_name_H-M   'P 1'
#
loop_
_entity.id
_entity.type
_entity.pdbx_description
1 polymer ?
#
loop_
_entity_poly.entity_id
_entity_poly.type
_entity_poly.pdbx_seq_one_letter_code
_entity_poly.pdbx_strand_id
1 'polypeptide(L)'
;SRGAATFVGSNFSWFNPDFTTPSVDQFSFGFQIELSPSSMLETSYVGSRGRNIQTERAYNIPSLDFRRQCNFLEGGNPSYCNAKLPNPFYQQPAFLGTSFYTSPTLSRFQLARPFPQFNGDLLEQGLNTGATWYNSLQLDYRVRLRKSLNLLADYTFSKTVERWGYNDPYQGIVQEGLYFNDRPHMLKVTTVYELPFGRSHWIGGNAHGFLNQVIGAWEATTFLTFQSGEPADLPGNARILHDPRLPIPDWHATKVQGWRPCVLQMDPNTGAISPEPYSVAYGCGTDPSTYNFLILPPYAPRETSYRSGQIRMYHTFTMDASLDKSFPISERAKFQLRLEAFNVLNHYAFPLERFNTNPFDPNFGSLFPGRISTVNSGFPRQLQLGAKFLW
;
A
#
# COMPACT_ATOMS: atom_id res chain seq x y z
N SER A 1 18.45 18.11 34.76
CA SER A 1 17.23 17.44 34.25
C SER A 1 16.02 18.14 34.85
N ARG A 2 14.90 18.30 34.13
CA ARG A 2 13.69 19.00 34.65
C ARG A 2 12.81 18.13 35.57
N GLY A 3 13.26 16.93 35.95
CA GLY A 3 12.53 16.03 36.84
C GLY A 3 11.12 15.70 36.34
N ALA A 4 10.12 15.73 37.21
CA ALA A 4 8.71 15.51 36.87
C ALA A 4 8.11 16.60 35.95
N ALA A 5 8.79 17.74 35.76
CA ALA A 5 8.39 18.79 34.82
C ALA A 5 8.96 18.58 33.40
N THR A 6 9.58 17.44 33.13
CA THR A 6 10.07 17.13 31.78
C THR A 6 8.88 16.95 30.83
N PHE A 7 8.93 17.62 29.66
CA PHE A 7 7.89 17.61 28.61
C PHE A 7 6.51 18.19 28.98
N VAL A 8 6.33 18.86 30.13
CA VAL A 8 5.04 19.53 30.41
C VAL A 8 4.72 20.57 29.34
N GLY A 9 3.45 20.65 28.93
CA GLY A 9 2.98 21.46 27.81
C GLY A 9 3.33 20.90 26.42
N SER A 10 4.00 19.75 26.35
CA SER A 10 4.36 19.05 25.12
C SER A 10 3.76 17.63 25.08
N ASN A 11 3.73 17.02 23.89
CA ASN A 11 3.47 15.59 23.75
C ASN A 11 4.79 14.81 23.81
N PHE A 12 4.75 13.58 24.32
CA PHE A 12 5.86 12.63 24.23
C PHE A 12 5.31 11.21 24.09
N SER A 13 6.15 10.29 23.63
CA SER A 13 5.82 8.86 23.55
C SER A 13 6.82 8.07 24.38
N TRP A 14 6.44 6.88 24.82
CA TRP A 14 7.37 5.94 25.44
C TRP A 14 7.15 4.54 24.92
N PHE A 15 8.15 3.70 25.15
CA PHE A 15 8.10 2.29 24.78
C PHE A 15 7.74 1.46 25.99
N ASN A 16 6.79 0.54 25.84
CA ASN A 16 6.33 -0.34 26.88
C ASN A 16 7.50 -1.24 27.34
N PRO A 17 7.85 -1.25 28.64
CA PRO A 17 8.99 -2.02 29.17
C PRO A 17 8.76 -3.54 29.13
N ASP A 18 7.51 -3.98 29.07
CA ASP A 18 7.09 -5.39 29.00
C ASP A 18 7.04 -5.91 27.54
N PHE A 19 7.54 -5.14 26.58
CA PHE A 19 7.57 -5.57 25.18
C PHE A 19 8.38 -6.87 25.02
N THR A 20 7.75 -7.83 24.36
CA THR A 20 8.37 -9.12 24.01
C THR A 20 8.64 -9.19 22.51
N THR A 21 9.65 -9.97 22.12
CA THR A 21 9.98 -10.15 20.71
C THR A 21 8.80 -10.82 19.97
N PRO A 22 8.31 -10.25 18.85
CA PRO A 22 7.29 -10.88 18.02
C PRO A 22 7.72 -12.25 17.52
N SER A 23 6.76 -13.14 17.26
CA SER A 23 7.01 -14.48 16.71
C SER A 23 6.22 -14.73 15.44
N VAL A 24 6.74 -15.61 14.58
CA VAL A 24 6.10 -15.97 13.32
C VAL A 24 6.11 -17.49 13.16
N ASP A 25 4.92 -18.07 13.03
CA ASP A 25 4.78 -19.47 12.63
C ASP A 25 4.66 -19.53 11.10
N GLN A 26 5.58 -20.24 10.46
CA GLN A 26 5.55 -20.48 9.01
C GLN A 26 5.28 -21.95 8.72
N PHE A 27 4.45 -22.22 7.73
CA PHE A 27 4.14 -23.57 7.30
C PHE A 27 3.89 -23.61 5.80
N SER A 28 4.28 -24.70 5.17
CA SER A 28 4.03 -24.92 3.76
C SER A 28 3.68 -26.39 3.50
N PHE A 29 2.93 -26.60 2.43
CA PHE A 29 2.60 -27.92 1.92
C PHE A 29 2.65 -27.83 0.40
N GLY A 30 3.38 -28.72 -0.25
CA GLY A 30 3.48 -28.71 -1.70
C GLY A 30 3.80 -30.07 -2.28
N PHE A 31 3.54 -30.20 -3.57
CA PHE A 31 3.92 -31.36 -4.35
C PHE A 31 4.47 -30.90 -5.69
N GLN A 32 5.33 -31.73 -6.26
CA GLN A 32 5.97 -31.50 -7.54
C GLN A 32 5.63 -32.66 -8.47
N ILE A 33 5.29 -32.35 -9.72
CA ILE A 33 5.00 -33.34 -10.75
C ILE A 33 5.81 -33.03 -12.02
N GLU A 34 6.43 -34.07 -12.56
CA GLU A 34 6.96 -34.04 -13.92
C GLU A 34 5.80 -34.19 -14.90
N LEU A 35 5.54 -33.17 -15.73
CA LEU A 35 4.46 -33.17 -16.71
C LEU A 35 4.91 -33.76 -18.05
N SER A 36 6.21 -33.63 -18.36
CA SER A 36 6.88 -34.23 -19.51
C SER A 36 8.37 -34.41 -19.18
N PRO A 37 9.15 -35.15 -19.98
CA PRO A 37 10.60 -35.25 -19.80
C PRO A 37 11.36 -33.91 -19.84
N SER A 38 10.67 -32.84 -20.24
CA SER A 38 11.20 -31.48 -20.38
C SER A 38 10.47 -30.44 -19.52
N SER A 39 9.48 -30.84 -18.71
CA SER A 39 8.69 -29.88 -17.92
C SER A 39 8.26 -30.41 -16.56
N MET A 40 8.21 -29.49 -15.60
CA MET A 40 7.84 -29.76 -14.22
C MET A 40 6.92 -28.65 -13.72
N LEU A 41 5.94 -29.04 -12.91
CA LEU A 41 5.06 -28.13 -12.19
C LEU A 41 5.18 -28.43 -10.69
N GLU A 42 5.47 -27.40 -9.91
CA GLU A 42 5.37 -27.41 -8.46
C GLU A 42 4.17 -26.57 -8.05
N THR A 43 3.37 -27.11 -7.12
CA THR A 43 2.26 -26.40 -6.51
C THR A 43 2.44 -26.44 -5.01
N SER A 44 2.49 -25.28 -4.38
CA SER A 44 2.63 -25.16 -2.94
C SER A 44 1.63 -24.19 -2.34
N TYR A 45 1.17 -24.53 -1.14
CA TYR A 45 0.48 -23.62 -0.24
C TYR A 45 1.49 -23.14 0.80
N VAL A 46 1.54 -21.82 1.03
CA VAL A 46 2.43 -21.20 2.03
C VAL A 46 1.60 -20.33 2.96
N GLY A 47 1.72 -20.58 4.27
CA GLY A 47 1.07 -19.84 5.34
C GLY A 47 2.09 -19.21 6.28
N SER A 48 1.79 -18.00 6.75
CA SER A 48 2.54 -17.34 7.83
C SER A 48 1.58 -16.70 8.83
N ARG A 49 1.91 -16.79 10.12
CA ARG A 49 1.13 -16.27 11.24
C ARG A 49 2.05 -15.45 12.15
N GLY A 50 1.97 -14.14 12.03
CA GLY A 50 2.66 -13.24 12.96
C GLY A 50 1.85 -13.02 14.22
N ARG A 51 2.49 -13.13 15.38
CA ARG A 51 1.90 -12.90 16.71
C ARG A 51 2.73 -11.90 17.48
N ASN A 52 2.09 -11.25 18.45
CA ASN A 52 2.73 -10.29 19.35
C ASN A 52 3.41 -9.14 18.59
N ILE A 53 2.87 -8.76 17.44
CA ILE A 53 3.43 -7.69 16.61
C ILE A 53 3.27 -6.37 17.35
N GLN A 54 4.30 -5.53 17.23
CA GLN A 54 4.30 -4.20 17.80
C GLN A 54 3.10 -3.38 17.30
N THR A 55 2.38 -2.81 18.25
CA THR A 55 1.28 -1.87 18.09
C THR A 55 1.50 -0.70 19.03
N GLU A 56 0.61 0.29 18.93
CA GLU A 56 0.64 1.47 19.76
C GLU A 56 -0.77 1.88 20.16
N ARG A 57 -0.90 2.56 21.30
CA ARG A 57 -2.18 3.04 21.81
C ARG A 57 -2.01 4.40 22.47
N ALA A 58 -2.99 5.27 22.24
CA ALA A 58 -3.11 6.54 22.95
C ALA A 58 -3.43 6.27 24.43
N TYR A 59 -2.59 6.78 25.34
CA TYR A 59 -2.74 6.55 26.79
C TYR A 59 -3.41 7.73 27.51
N ASN A 60 -3.14 8.95 27.06
CA ASN A 60 -3.65 10.19 27.65
C ASN A 60 -4.97 10.64 27.01
N ILE A 61 -5.88 9.71 26.75
CA ILE A 61 -7.22 10.01 26.23
C ILE A 61 -8.24 10.08 27.38
N PRO A 62 -9.27 10.94 27.31
CA PRO A 62 -10.34 10.97 28.31
C PRO A 62 -11.09 9.64 28.41
N SER A 63 -11.91 9.48 29.45
CA SER A 63 -12.76 8.29 29.58
C SER A 63 -13.78 8.17 28.45
N LEU A 64 -14.26 6.95 28.20
CA LEU A 64 -15.32 6.69 27.23
C LEU A 64 -16.60 7.49 27.55
N ASP A 65 -16.98 7.57 28.82
CA ASP A 65 -18.16 8.33 29.25
C ASP A 65 -18.02 9.83 28.99
N PHE A 66 -16.82 10.38 29.12
CA PHE A 66 -16.55 11.76 28.72
C PHE A 66 -16.68 11.94 27.21
N ARG A 67 -16.06 11.05 26.42
CA ARG A 67 -16.11 11.10 24.94
C ARG A 67 -17.54 10.97 24.40
N ARG A 68 -18.41 10.17 25.03
CA ARG A 68 -19.84 10.07 24.69
C ARG A 68 -20.56 11.41 24.76
N GLN A 69 -20.20 12.27 25.72
CA GLN A 69 -20.75 13.64 25.83
C GLN A 69 -20.27 14.57 24.70
N CYS A 70 -19.23 14.18 23.96
CA CYS A 70 -18.67 14.95 22.86
C CYS A 70 -19.21 14.57 21.48
N ASN A 71 -19.88 13.42 21.32
CA ASN A 71 -20.15 12.84 20.01
C ASN A 71 -21.65 12.77 19.73
N PHE A 72 -22.11 13.38 18.63
CA PHE A 72 -23.51 13.34 18.22
C PHE A 72 -24.05 11.93 18.01
N LEU A 73 -23.23 11.00 17.51
CA LEU A 73 -23.63 9.61 17.31
C LEU A 73 -23.91 8.86 18.61
N GLU A 74 -23.46 9.39 19.75
CA GLU A 74 -23.65 8.82 21.09
C GLU A 74 -24.54 9.70 21.98
N GLY A 75 -25.24 10.68 21.40
CA GLY A 75 -26.13 11.60 22.11
C GLY A 75 -25.44 12.80 22.76
N GLY A 76 -24.13 12.97 22.54
CA GLY A 76 -23.36 14.12 22.99
C GLY A 76 -23.33 15.28 22.00
N ASN A 77 -22.51 16.29 22.28
CA ASN A 77 -22.30 17.45 21.41
C ASN A 77 -20.81 17.87 21.40
N PRO A 78 -20.15 17.95 20.22
CA PRO A 78 -18.75 18.36 20.13
C PRO A 78 -18.44 19.73 20.74
N SER A 79 -19.39 20.68 20.70
CA SER A 79 -19.24 22.01 21.32
C SER A 79 -19.03 21.92 22.83
N TYR A 80 -19.59 20.91 23.51
CA TYR A 80 -19.32 20.67 24.92
C TYR A 80 -17.83 20.43 25.15
N CYS A 81 -17.20 19.53 24.40
CA CYS A 81 -15.79 19.20 24.60
C CYS A 81 -14.82 20.25 24.04
N ASN A 82 -15.25 21.00 23.02
CA ASN A 82 -14.51 22.13 22.45
C ASN A 82 -14.57 23.41 23.28
N ALA A 83 -15.50 23.51 24.24
CA ALA A 83 -15.65 24.67 25.12
C ALA A 83 -14.31 25.07 25.76
N LYS A 84 -13.96 26.35 25.64
CA LYS A 84 -12.73 26.90 26.20
C LYS A 84 -12.94 27.26 27.67
N LEU A 85 -12.14 26.67 28.53
CA LEU A 85 -12.17 26.85 29.98
C LEU A 85 -10.86 27.48 30.47
N PRO A 86 -10.85 28.13 31.65
CA PRO A 86 -9.62 28.70 32.21
C PRO A 86 -8.49 27.68 32.26
N ASN A 87 -7.32 28.09 31.77
CA ASN A 87 -6.15 27.24 31.73
C ASN A 87 -5.40 27.28 33.08
N PRO A 88 -5.31 26.17 33.84
CA PRO A 88 -4.58 26.13 35.11
C PRO A 88 -3.05 26.26 34.95
N PHE A 89 -2.54 26.11 33.72
CA PHE A 89 -1.11 26.18 33.38
C PHE A 89 -0.69 27.55 32.83
N TYR A 90 -1.64 28.49 32.71
CA TYR A 90 -1.39 29.81 32.16
C TYR A 90 -0.33 30.56 32.99
N GLN A 91 0.67 31.09 32.30
CA GLN A 91 1.82 31.80 32.90
C GLN A 91 2.57 31.04 33.99
N GLN A 92 2.39 29.73 34.10
CA GLN A 92 3.13 28.91 35.07
C GLN A 92 4.55 28.65 34.55
N PRO A 93 5.62 28.98 35.31
CA PRO A 93 7.00 28.89 34.83
C PRO A 93 7.40 27.53 34.25
N ALA A 94 6.80 26.45 34.75
CA ALA A 94 7.03 25.09 34.27
C ALA A 94 6.70 24.90 32.77
N PHE A 95 5.73 25.66 32.24
CA PHE A 95 5.21 25.55 30.87
C PHE A 95 5.85 26.55 29.90
N LEU A 96 6.82 27.36 30.35
CA LEU A 96 7.46 28.39 29.54
C LEU A 96 7.96 27.83 28.20
N GLY A 97 7.55 28.48 27.10
CA GLY A 97 7.87 28.05 25.73
C GLY A 97 6.83 27.14 25.07
N THR A 98 5.73 26.82 25.75
CA THR A 98 4.62 26.00 25.21
C THR A 98 3.35 26.84 25.00
N SER A 99 2.41 26.32 24.22
CA SER A 99 1.09 26.94 24.03
C SER A 99 0.28 27.02 25.32
N PHE A 100 0.57 26.18 26.32
CA PHE A 100 -0.12 26.18 27.61
C PHE A 100 0.36 27.32 28.51
N TYR A 101 1.54 27.89 28.27
CA TYR A 101 1.99 29.09 28.98
C TYR A 101 1.32 30.35 28.44
N THR A 102 1.14 30.43 27.12
CA THR A 102 0.67 31.64 26.42
C THR A 102 -0.85 31.71 26.27
N SER A 103 -1.55 30.57 26.22
CA SER A 103 -3.02 30.56 26.06
C SER A 103 -3.73 30.68 27.42
N PRO A 104 -4.63 31.66 27.62
CA PRO A 104 -5.40 31.79 28.87
C PRO A 104 -6.49 30.71 29.02
N THR A 105 -6.78 29.96 27.95
CA THR A 105 -7.81 28.91 27.96
C THR A 105 -7.37 27.62 27.28
N LEU A 106 -7.96 26.50 27.68
CA LEU A 106 -7.81 25.17 27.06
C LEU A 106 -9.19 24.58 26.79
N SER A 107 -9.29 23.62 25.86
CA SER A 107 -10.55 22.92 25.63
C SER A 107 -10.91 22.06 26.85
N ARG A 108 -12.20 21.88 27.11
CA ARG A 108 -12.69 20.93 28.11
C ARG A 108 -12.13 19.53 27.87
N PHE A 109 -12.00 19.12 26.60
CA PHE A 109 -11.35 17.86 26.23
C PHE A 109 -9.93 17.74 26.77
N GLN A 110 -9.09 18.77 26.61
CA GLN A 110 -7.71 18.75 27.10
C GLN A 110 -7.66 18.65 28.63
N LEU A 111 -8.54 19.38 29.33
CA LEU A 111 -8.61 19.37 30.79
C LEU A 111 -9.18 18.06 31.37
N ALA A 112 -9.94 17.31 30.58
CA ALA A 112 -10.52 16.02 30.96
C ALA A 112 -9.58 14.82 30.70
N ARG A 113 -8.41 15.05 30.10
CA ARG A 113 -7.40 14.00 29.93
C ARG A 113 -6.85 13.58 31.31
N PRO A 114 -6.43 12.31 31.50
CA PRO A 114 -5.81 11.86 32.75
C PRO A 114 -4.56 12.66 33.16
N PHE A 115 -3.77 13.09 32.18
CA PHE A 115 -2.60 13.94 32.35
C PHE A 115 -2.78 15.24 31.53
N PRO A 116 -3.60 16.19 32.03
CA PRO A 116 -3.97 17.39 31.29
C PRO A 116 -2.80 18.36 31.09
N GLN A 117 -1.71 18.21 31.86
CA GLN A 117 -0.48 18.98 31.72
C GLN A 117 0.33 18.64 30.46
N PHE A 118 0.05 17.52 29.79
CA PHE A 118 0.73 17.15 28.55
C PHE A 118 -0.17 17.40 27.35
N ASN A 119 0.39 18.03 26.32
CA ASN A 119 -0.35 18.46 25.14
C ASN A 119 -0.36 17.36 24.07
N GLY A 120 -1.06 16.26 24.34
CA GLY A 120 -1.22 15.16 23.40
C GLY A 120 -1.57 13.83 24.04
N ASP A 121 -1.61 12.81 23.20
CA ASP A 121 -2.17 11.49 23.52
C ASP A 121 -1.23 10.58 24.32
N LEU A 122 0.02 10.98 24.56
CA LEU A 122 1.04 10.19 25.23
C LEU A 122 1.06 8.75 24.69
N LEU A 123 1.62 8.58 23.50
CA LEU A 123 1.51 7.32 22.78
C LEU A 123 2.37 6.24 23.46
N GLU A 124 1.72 5.16 23.91
CA GLU A 124 2.38 3.96 24.38
C GLU A 124 2.71 3.09 23.16
N GLN A 125 4.01 2.90 22.90
CA GLN A 125 4.53 2.09 21.81
C GLN A 125 5.02 0.75 22.34
N GLY A 126 5.23 -0.24 21.47
CA GLY A 126 5.73 -1.53 21.91
C GLY A 126 4.64 -2.39 22.57
N LEU A 127 3.37 -2.22 22.18
CA LEU A 127 2.31 -3.13 22.62
C LEU A 127 2.35 -4.40 21.77
N ASN A 128 2.38 -5.58 22.39
CA ASN A 128 2.36 -6.88 21.69
C ASN A 128 0.95 -7.34 21.29
N THR A 129 0.09 -6.44 20.82
CA THR A 129 -1.32 -6.78 20.51
C THR A 129 -1.60 -7.03 19.02
N GLY A 130 -0.62 -6.78 18.16
CA GLY A 130 -0.76 -6.95 16.71
C GLY A 130 -0.63 -8.40 16.26
N ALA A 131 -1.22 -8.69 15.09
CA ALA A 131 -1.13 -10.00 14.45
C ALA A 131 -1.18 -9.86 12.93
N THR A 132 -0.62 -10.83 12.21
CA THR A 132 -0.72 -10.91 10.75
C THR A 132 -1.02 -12.33 10.29
N TRP A 133 -1.79 -12.43 9.22
CA TRP A 133 -2.16 -13.69 8.58
C TRP A 133 -1.88 -13.59 7.09
N TYR A 134 -0.92 -14.38 6.62
CA TYR A 134 -0.59 -14.54 5.21
C TYR A 134 -0.93 -15.95 4.74
N ASN A 135 -1.57 -16.08 3.58
CA ASN A 135 -1.76 -17.35 2.90
C ASN A 135 -1.54 -17.15 1.41
N SER A 136 -0.88 -18.10 0.77
CA SER A 136 -0.74 -18.12 -0.69
C SER A 136 -0.77 -19.51 -1.28
N LEU A 137 -1.23 -19.56 -2.53
CA LEU A 137 -1.00 -20.63 -3.49
C LEU A 137 0.11 -20.16 -4.42
N GLN A 138 1.16 -20.97 -4.58
CA GLN A 138 2.29 -20.70 -5.47
C GLN A 138 2.40 -21.82 -6.49
N LEU A 139 2.51 -21.44 -7.76
CA LEU A 139 2.71 -22.33 -8.89
C LEU A 139 4.06 -21.98 -9.51
N ASP A 140 5.00 -22.93 -9.55
CA ASP A 140 6.28 -22.80 -10.26
C ASP A 140 6.23 -23.78 -11.44
N TYR A 141 6.33 -23.25 -12.65
CA TYR A 141 6.33 -24.02 -13.88
C TYR A 141 7.65 -23.84 -14.62
N ARG A 142 8.33 -24.97 -14.85
CA ARG A 142 9.63 -25.01 -15.54
C ARG A 142 9.53 -25.82 -16.80
N VAL A 143 10.07 -25.27 -17.87
CA VAL A 143 10.15 -25.93 -19.17
C VAL A 143 11.53 -25.75 -19.75
N ARG A 144 12.10 -26.86 -20.24
CA ARG A 144 13.34 -26.88 -21.02
C ARG A 144 13.13 -27.64 -22.32
N LEU A 145 12.60 -26.95 -23.33
CA LEU A 145 12.39 -27.57 -24.65
C LEU A 145 13.70 -27.59 -25.42
N ARG A 146 14.22 -28.81 -25.61
CA ARG A 146 15.48 -29.06 -26.33
C ARG A 146 16.61 -28.21 -25.74
N LYS A 147 17.59 -27.84 -26.56
CA LYS A 147 18.69 -26.94 -26.17
C LYS A 147 18.35 -25.46 -26.34
N SER A 148 17.17 -25.13 -26.88
CA SER A 148 16.90 -23.79 -27.41
C SER A 148 15.96 -22.94 -26.55
N LEU A 149 15.04 -23.52 -25.75
CA LEU A 149 14.11 -22.75 -24.93
C LEU A 149 14.16 -23.18 -23.47
N ASN A 150 14.42 -22.22 -22.58
CA ASN A 150 14.24 -22.36 -21.13
C ASN A 150 13.19 -21.35 -20.68
N LEU A 151 12.14 -21.81 -20.01
CA LEU A 151 11.07 -20.98 -19.45
C LEU A 151 10.87 -21.32 -17.98
N LEU A 152 10.78 -20.28 -17.16
CA LEU A 152 10.38 -20.32 -15.76
C LEU A 152 9.17 -19.38 -15.60
N ALA A 153 8.06 -19.90 -15.10
CA ALA A 153 6.87 -19.12 -14.81
C ALA A 153 6.41 -19.36 -13.38
N ASP A 154 6.43 -18.30 -12.57
CA ASP A 154 6.02 -18.31 -11.18
C ASP A 154 4.72 -17.51 -11.03
N TYR A 155 3.70 -18.12 -10.46
CA TYR A 155 2.44 -17.46 -10.15
C TYR A 155 2.08 -17.63 -8.68
N THR A 156 1.88 -16.51 -8.00
CA THR A 156 1.46 -16.46 -6.61
C THR A 156 0.07 -15.83 -6.51
N PHE A 157 -0.88 -16.60 -5.98
CA PHE A 157 -2.15 -16.09 -5.51
C PHE A 157 -2.12 -15.94 -3.99
N SER A 158 -2.21 -14.73 -3.45
CA SER A 158 -2.01 -14.49 -2.01
C SER A 158 -3.07 -13.61 -1.36
N LYS A 159 -3.16 -13.70 -0.03
CA LYS A 159 -3.92 -12.76 0.79
C LYS A 159 -3.21 -12.54 2.12
N THR A 160 -3.11 -11.28 2.51
CA THR A 160 -2.47 -10.80 3.73
C THR A 160 -3.43 -9.91 4.49
N VAL A 161 -3.71 -10.29 5.73
CA VAL A 161 -4.54 -9.53 6.68
C VAL A 161 -3.66 -9.15 7.85
N GLU A 162 -3.83 -7.93 8.35
CA GLU A 162 -3.19 -7.45 9.56
C GLU A 162 -4.22 -7.01 10.59
N ARG A 163 -3.84 -7.17 11.85
CA ARG A 163 -4.46 -6.52 13.00
C ARG A 163 -3.47 -5.52 13.54
N TRP A 164 -3.73 -4.24 13.32
CA TRP A 164 -2.86 -3.14 13.73
C TRP A 164 -3.67 -1.85 13.92
N GLY A 165 -3.46 -1.18 15.04
CA GLY A 165 -4.18 0.04 15.40
C GLY A 165 -5.60 -0.20 15.95
N TYR A 166 -6.37 0.87 16.07
CA TYR A 166 -7.72 0.85 16.66
C TYR A 166 -8.69 1.64 15.78
N ASN A 167 -9.88 1.07 15.59
CA ASN A 167 -11.02 1.81 15.06
C ASN A 167 -11.65 2.68 16.15
N ASP A 168 -11.69 2.16 17.39
CA ASP A 168 -12.07 2.93 18.57
C ASP A 168 -11.14 2.63 19.76
N PRO A 169 -10.17 3.50 20.08
CA PRO A 169 -9.26 3.30 21.21
C PRO A 169 -9.94 3.47 22.59
N TYR A 170 -11.12 4.12 22.66
CA TYR A 170 -11.88 4.29 23.90
C TYR A 170 -12.60 3.00 24.29
N GLN A 171 -13.13 2.28 23.30
CA GLN A 171 -13.79 0.98 23.49
C GLN A 171 -12.83 -0.21 23.33
N GLY A 172 -11.61 0.01 22.86
CA GLY A 172 -10.65 -1.05 22.58
C GLY A 172 -10.99 -1.86 21.31
N ILE A 173 -11.75 -1.28 20.38
CA ILE A 173 -12.07 -1.91 19.11
C ILE A 173 -10.83 -1.85 18.22
N VAL A 174 -10.15 -2.99 18.13
CA VAL A 174 -8.93 -3.15 17.34
C VAL A 174 -9.27 -3.13 15.85
N GLN A 175 -8.40 -2.51 15.05
CA GLN A 175 -8.52 -2.53 13.61
C GLN A 175 -7.94 -3.82 13.02
N GLU A 176 -8.72 -4.48 12.17
CA GLU A 176 -8.32 -5.66 11.40
C GLU A 176 -8.77 -5.51 9.94
N GLY A 177 -7.86 -5.76 9.00
CA GLY A 177 -8.14 -5.56 7.59
C GLY A 177 -7.00 -5.99 6.68
N LEU A 178 -7.13 -5.73 5.38
CA LEU A 178 -6.06 -6.03 4.42
C LEU A 178 -4.77 -5.28 4.79
N TYR A 179 -3.65 -5.97 4.68
CA TYR A 179 -2.32 -5.37 4.79
C TYR A 179 -2.10 -4.34 3.67
N PHE A 180 -1.33 -3.28 3.92
CA PHE A 180 -1.14 -2.21 2.92
C PHE A 180 -0.52 -2.70 1.62
N ASN A 181 0.35 -3.71 1.70
CA ASN A 181 1.00 -4.34 0.55
C ASN A 181 0.38 -5.70 0.19
N ASP A 182 -0.91 -5.88 0.48
CA ASP A 182 -1.63 -7.08 0.04
C ASP A 182 -1.76 -7.10 -1.50
N ARG A 183 -1.12 -8.07 -2.15
CA ARG A 183 -1.06 -8.22 -3.61
C ARG A 183 -1.62 -9.60 -4.01
N PRO A 184 -2.88 -9.68 -4.47
CA PRO A 184 -3.54 -10.95 -4.72
C PRO A 184 -2.89 -11.79 -5.80
N HIS A 185 -2.49 -11.18 -6.91
CA HIS A 185 -1.85 -11.89 -8.01
C HIS A 185 -0.46 -11.33 -8.26
N MET A 186 0.53 -12.20 -8.33
CA MET A 186 1.88 -11.90 -8.80
C MET A 186 2.29 -12.97 -9.81
N LEU A 187 2.74 -12.55 -10.99
CA LEU A 187 3.23 -13.41 -12.04
C LEU A 187 4.63 -12.94 -12.44
N LYS A 188 5.58 -13.88 -12.47
CA LYS A 188 6.91 -13.68 -13.02
C LYS A 188 7.15 -14.70 -14.11
N VAL A 189 7.58 -14.26 -15.29
CA VAL A 189 7.93 -15.16 -16.38
C VAL A 189 9.30 -14.79 -16.90
N THR A 190 10.24 -15.72 -16.80
CA THR A 190 11.56 -15.62 -17.40
C THR A 190 11.65 -16.57 -18.57
N THR A 191 12.06 -16.07 -19.73
CA THR A 191 12.27 -16.89 -20.93
C THR A 191 13.66 -16.61 -21.48
N VAL A 192 14.42 -17.67 -21.73
CA VAL A 192 15.71 -17.64 -22.45
C VAL A 192 15.54 -18.50 -23.70
N TYR A 193 15.66 -17.88 -24.87
CA TYR A 193 15.46 -18.51 -26.15
C TYR A 193 16.67 -18.30 -27.07
N GLU A 194 17.36 -19.38 -27.41
CA GLU A 194 18.34 -19.41 -28.50
C GLU A 194 17.57 -19.32 -29.81
N LEU A 195 17.73 -18.19 -30.51
CA LEU A 195 17.01 -17.95 -31.75
C LEU A 195 17.43 -18.97 -32.81
N PRO A 196 16.49 -19.49 -33.61
CA PRO A 196 16.75 -20.63 -34.46
C PRO A 196 17.40 -20.26 -35.80
N PHE A 197 18.38 -19.36 -35.76
CA PHE A 197 19.08 -18.84 -36.92
C PHE A 197 20.51 -19.39 -37.00
N GLY A 198 20.97 -19.61 -38.23
CA GLY A 198 22.35 -20.00 -38.52
C GLY A 198 22.57 -21.50 -38.59
N ARG A 199 23.85 -21.88 -38.65
CA ARG A 199 24.28 -23.25 -38.90
C ARG A 199 23.63 -24.21 -37.91
N SER A 200 23.15 -25.35 -38.43
CA SER A 200 22.49 -26.42 -37.65
C SER A 200 21.15 -26.03 -37.02
N HIS A 201 20.57 -24.88 -37.38
CA HIS A 201 19.20 -24.52 -37.04
C HIS A 201 18.28 -24.58 -38.26
N TRP A 202 16.96 -24.55 -38.01
CA TRP A 202 15.96 -24.72 -39.07
C TRP A 202 15.80 -23.47 -39.95
N ILE A 203 16.21 -22.28 -39.48
CA ILE A 203 16.27 -21.07 -40.31
C ILE A 203 17.74 -20.75 -40.63
N GLY A 204 18.12 -20.77 -41.91
CA GLY A 204 19.50 -20.49 -42.31
C GLY A 204 20.50 -21.60 -41.96
N GLY A 205 20.06 -22.85 -41.86
CA GLY A 205 20.90 -24.01 -41.49
C GLY A 205 22.13 -24.25 -42.38
N ASN A 206 22.09 -23.78 -43.63
CA ASN A 206 23.19 -23.84 -44.61
C ASN A 206 24.07 -22.58 -44.59
N ALA A 207 23.92 -21.69 -43.59
CA ALA A 207 24.76 -20.51 -43.48
C ALA A 207 26.19 -20.93 -43.12
N HIS A 208 27.15 -20.41 -43.90
CA HIS A 208 28.57 -20.63 -43.71
C HIS A 208 29.32 -19.29 -43.73
N GLY A 209 30.55 -19.30 -43.19
CA GLY A 209 31.43 -18.13 -43.18
C GLY A 209 30.78 -16.90 -42.52
N PHE A 210 30.91 -15.76 -43.19
CA PHE A 210 30.41 -14.47 -42.70
C PHE A 210 28.91 -14.46 -42.43
N LEU A 211 28.10 -15.10 -43.29
CA LEU A 211 26.64 -15.14 -43.10
C LEU A 211 26.28 -15.78 -41.75
N ASN A 212 26.92 -16.90 -41.40
CA ASN A 212 26.70 -17.55 -40.11
C ASN A 212 27.18 -16.71 -38.92
N GLN A 213 28.25 -15.93 -39.08
CA GLN A 213 28.70 -15.00 -38.04
C GLN A 213 27.68 -13.90 -37.78
N VAL A 214 26.92 -13.47 -38.79
CA VAL A 214 25.86 -12.47 -38.63
C VAL A 214 24.58 -13.07 -38.04
N ILE A 215 24.12 -14.20 -38.60
CA ILE A 215 22.78 -14.73 -38.26
C ILE A 215 22.76 -15.78 -37.14
N GLY A 216 23.88 -16.42 -36.80
CA GLY A 216 23.91 -17.48 -35.77
C GLY A 216 24.05 -16.97 -34.35
N ALA A 217 23.89 -17.82 -33.34
CA ALA A 217 24.26 -17.55 -31.94
C ALA A 217 23.64 -16.26 -31.34
N TRP A 218 22.39 -16.00 -31.70
CA TRP A 218 21.54 -15.02 -31.04
C TRP A 218 20.76 -15.69 -29.91
N GLU A 219 20.72 -15.04 -28.75
CA GLU A 219 19.93 -15.44 -27.61
C GLU A 219 19.05 -14.27 -27.20
N ALA A 220 17.75 -14.51 -27.06
CA ALA A 220 16.79 -13.55 -26.57
C ALA A 220 16.36 -13.95 -25.16
N THR A 221 16.49 -13.01 -24.21
CA THR A 221 15.99 -13.19 -22.85
C THR A 221 14.88 -12.19 -22.57
N THR A 222 13.82 -12.62 -21.90
CA THR A 222 12.74 -11.73 -21.46
C THR A 222 12.40 -11.99 -20.00
N PHE A 223 12.15 -10.92 -19.25
CA PHE A 223 11.68 -10.93 -17.87
C PHE A 223 10.36 -10.17 -17.81
N LEU A 224 9.26 -10.87 -17.54
CA LEU A 224 7.94 -10.28 -17.36
C LEU A 224 7.58 -10.33 -15.88
N THR A 225 7.12 -9.20 -15.34
CA THR A 225 6.51 -9.13 -14.01
C THR A 225 5.15 -8.47 -14.12
N PHE A 226 4.13 -9.14 -13.61
CA PHE A 226 2.80 -8.58 -13.38
C PHE A 226 2.45 -8.71 -11.90
N GLN A 227 1.91 -7.65 -11.31
CA GLN A 227 1.39 -7.68 -9.95
C GLN A 227 0.11 -6.87 -9.85
N SER A 228 -0.88 -7.40 -9.12
CA SER A 228 -2.12 -6.68 -8.80
C SER A 228 -1.83 -5.41 -8.03
N GLY A 229 -2.76 -4.45 -8.06
CA GLY A 229 -2.70 -3.26 -7.21
C GLY A 229 -2.82 -3.55 -5.71
N GLU A 230 -2.20 -2.68 -4.90
CA GLU A 230 -2.44 -2.61 -3.46
C GLU A 230 -3.89 -2.25 -3.16
N PRO A 231 -4.44 -2.64 -2.00
CA PRO A 231 -5.74 -2.13 -1.58
C PRO A 231 -5.69 -0.61 -1.41
N ALA A 232 -6.78 0.06 -1.80
CA ALA A 232 -6.92 1.49 -1.58
C ALA A 232 -7.17 1.79 -0.09
N ASP A 233 -6.57 2.85 0.42
CA ASP A 233 -6.85 3.34 1.76
C ASP A 233 -8.26 3.94 1.82
N LEU A 234 -8.92 3.79 2.96
CA LEU A 234 -10.26 4.33 3.21
C LEU A 234 -10.20 5.55 4.15
N PRO A 235 -11.13 6.51 4.03
CA PRO A 235 -11.22 7.66 4.94
C PRO A 235 -11.41 7.20 6.38
N GLY A 236 -10.65 7.79 7.32
CA GLY A 236 -10.77 7.49 8.76
C GLY A 236 -11.89 8.25 9.48
N ASN A 237 -12.37 9.33 8.87
CA ASN A 237 -13.37 10.24 9.42
C ASN A 237 -14.70 10.18 8.66
N ALA A 238 -14.98 9.07 7.96
CA ALA A 238 -16.24 8.87 7.26
C ALA A 238 -16.77 7.45 7.46
N ARG A 239 -18.09 7.32 7.51
CA ARG A 239 -18.84 6.05 7.46
C ARG A 239 -19.21 5.76 6.01
N ILE A 240 -19.11 4.50 5.60
CA ILE A 240 -19.63 4.04 4.31
C ILE A 240 -21.12 3.68 4.50
N LEU A 241 -22.00 4.35 3.75
CA LEU A 241 -23.45 4.12 3.75
C LEU A 241 -23.85 3.10 2.68
N HIS A 242 -23.28 3.23 1.49
CA HIS A 242 -23.56 2.39 0.31
C HIS A 242 -22.27 2.06 -0.44
N ASP A 243 -22.24 0.93 -1.16
CA ASP A 243 -21.08 0.48 -1.93
C ASP A 243 -20.59 1.61 -2.87
N PRO A 244 -19.40 2.18 -2.61
CA PRO A 244 -18.88 3.30 -3.38
C PRO A 244 -18.16 2.85 -4.66
N ARG A 245 -18.09 1.53 -4.91
CA ARG A 245 -17.36 0.96 -6.03
C ARG A 245 -17.88 1.47 -7.37
N LEU A 246 -16.97 1.97 -8.18
CA LEU A 246 -17.18 2.22 -9.59
C LEU A 246 -16.82 0.97 -10.42
N PRO A 247 -17.30 0.86 -11.67
CA PRO A 247 -16.66 0.01 -12.67
C PRO A 247 -15.15 0.28 -12.73
N ILE A 248 -14.38 -0.66 -13.30
CA ILE A 248 -12.91 -0.56 -13.37
C ILE A 248 -12.50 0.87 -13.77
N PRO A 249 -11.74 1.60 -12.93
CA PRO A 249 -11.36 2.96 -13.23
C PRO A 249 -10.63 3.06 -14.57
N ASP A 250 -10.91 4.10 -15.34
CA ASP A 250 -10.10 4.43 -16.52
C ASP A 250 -8.77 5.03 -16.04
N TRP A 251 -7.72 4.21 -16.00
CA TRP A 251 -6.39 4.59 -15.55
C TRP A 251 -5.64 5.49 -16.54
N HIS A 252 -6.19 5.73 -17.74
CA HIS A 252 -5.66 6.67 -18.72
C HIS A 252 -6.29 8.06 -18.64
N ALA A 253 -7.33 8.23 -17.80
CA ALA A 253 -7.96 9.52 -17.59
C ALA A 253 -7.02 10.52 -16.89
N THR A 254 -7.21 11.81 -17.17
CA THR A 254 -6.46 12.89 -16.48
C THR A 254 -6.77 12.94 -14.99
N LYS A 255 -8.01 12.57 -14.61
CA LYS A 255 -8.48 12.34 -13.24
C LYS A 255 -9.04 10.93 -13.17
N VAL A 256 -8.36 10.04 -12.46
CA VAL A 256 -8.81 8.67 -12.23
C VAL A 256 -9.67 8.67 -10.97
N GLN A 257 -10.93 8.28 -11.09
CA GLN A 257 -11.85 8.15 -9.96
C GLN A 257 -11.91 6.69 -9.50
N GLY A 258 -11.46 6.41 -8.28
CA GLY A 258 -11.46 5.07 -7.68
C GLY A 258 -12.80 4.66 -7.08
N TRP A 259 -13.59 5.63 -6.62
CA TRP A 259 -14.92 5.41 -6.05
C TRP A 259 -15.86 6.61 -6.25
N ARG A 260 -17.17 6.38 -6.14
CA ARG A 260 -18.18 7.44 -6.22
C ARG A 260 -17.96 8.48 -5.12
N PRO A 261 -17.69 9.76 -5.45
CA PRO A 261 -17.45 10.80 -4.46
C PRO A 261 -18.77 11.42 -3.97
N CYS A 262 -19.78 10.60 -3.67
CA CYS A 262 -21.05 11.06 -3.13
C CYS A 262 -20.98 11.06 -1.60
N VAL A 263 -20.75 12.23 -1.03
CA VAL A 263 -20.43 12.42 0.39
C VAL A 263 -21.42 13.39 1.05
N LEU A 264 -21.96 12.96 2.18
CA LEU A 264 -22.71 13.79 3.11
C LEU A 264 -21.77 14.25 4.22
N GLN A 265 -22.03 15.42 4.78
CA GLN A 265 -21.36 15.93 5.97
C GLN A 265 -22.36 16.10 7.09
N MET A 266 -22.00 15.59 8.28
CA MET A 266 -22.65 15.98 9.52
C MET A 266 -21.98 17.25 10.06
N ASP A 267 -22.74 18.33 10.18
CA ASP A 267 -22.25 19.60 10.71
C ASP A 267 -21.77 19.43 12.17
N PRO A 268 -20.55 19.88 12.50
CA PRO A 268 -19.94 19.61 13.81
C PRO A 268 -20.56 20.39 14.97
N ASN A 269 -21.45 21.36 14.73
CA ASN A 269 -22.07 22.18 15.77
C ASN A 269 -23.56 21.89 15.95
N THR A 270 -24.25 21.53 14.87
CA THR A 270 -25.71 21.35 14.83
C THR A 270 -26.12 19.90 14.65
N GLY A 271 -25.22 19.03 14.16
CA GLY A 271 -25.54 17.64 13.81
C GLY A 271 -26.39 17.51 12.54
N ALA A 272 -26.69 18.61 11.85
CA ALA A 272 -27.43 18.59 10.60
C ALA A 272 -26.63 17.87 9.50
N ILE A 273 -27.30 17.06 8.69
CA ILE A 273 -26.68 16.31 7.59
C ILE A 273 -27.00 17.00 6.27
N SER A 274 -25.97 17.29 5.47
CA SER A 274 -26.13 17.90 4.15
C SER A 274 -25.10 17.37 3.15
N PRO A 275 -25.39 17.37 1.84
CA PRO A 275 -24.42 17.02 0.82
C PRO A 275 -23.22 17.97 0.74
N GLU A 276 -22.04 17.40 0.51
CA GLU A 276 -20.86 18.19 0.13
C GLU A 276 -21.06 18.84 -1.27
N PRO A 277 -20.65 20.11 -1.48
CA PRO A 277 -20.87 20.80 -2.74
C PRO A 277 -20.27 20.08 -3.96
N TYR A 278 -19.11 19.44 -3.80
CA TYR A 278 -18.46 18.70 -4.88
C TYR A 278 -19.23 17.42 -5.24
N SER A 279 -19.99 16.84 -4.31
CA SER A 279 -20.82 15.65 -4.56
C SER A 279 -22.00 16.01 -5.47
N VAL A 280 -22.61 17.16 -5.21
CA VAL A 280 -23.68 17.69 -6.06
C VAL A 280 -23.12 18.05 -7.44
N ALA A 281 -21.95 18.69 -7.51
CA ALA A 281 -21.28 19.01 -8.78
C ALA A 281 -20.87 17.77 -9.58
N TYR A 282 -20.59 16.64 -8.91
CA TYR A 282 -20.35 15.35 -9.55
C TYR A 282 -21.63 14.72 -10.15
N GLY A 283 -22.81 15.15 -9.70
CA GLY A 283 -24.10 14.65 -10.17
C GLY A 283 -24.75 13.61 -9.24
N CYS A 284 -24.39 13.56 -7.96
CA CYS A 284 -25.02 12.66 -6.98
C CYS A 284 -26.48 13.01 -6.63
N GLY A 285 -26.97 14.17 -7.10
CA GLY A 285 -28.32 14.65 -6.79
C GLY A 285 -28.40 15.38 -5.45
N THR A 286 -29.58 15.41 -4.85
CA THR A 286 -29.84 16.06 -3.54
C THR A 286 -30.49 15.11 -2.53
N ASP A 287 -30.88 13.90 -2.93
CA ASP A 287 -31.46 12.88 -2.06
C ASP A 287 -30.34 12.25 -1.22
N PRO A 288 -30.29 12.47 0.11
CA PRO A 288 -29.23 11.93 0.95
C PRO A 288 -29.21 10.39 1.03
N SER A 289 -30.32 9.72 0.72
CA SER A 289 -30.41 8.27 0.81
C SER A 289 -29.62 7.53 -0.26
N THR A 290 -29.14 8.21 -1.30
CA THR A 290 -28.34 7.60 -2.39
C THR A 290 -26.84 7.73 -2.18
N TYR A 291 -26.40 8.45 -1.12
CA TYR A 291 -25.01 8.84 -0.93
C TYR A 291 -24.16 7.70 -0.37
N ASN A 292 -22.89 7.67 -0.76
CA ASN A 292 -21.98 6.57 -0.43
C ASN A 292 -21.27 6.75 0.91
N PHE A 293 -20.97 7.99 1.30
CA PHE A 293 -20.22 8.30 2.51
C PHE A 293 -20.93 9.33 3.37
N LEU A 294 -20.72 9.24 4.67
CA LEU A 294 -21.09 10.26 5.65
C LEU A 294 -19.84 10.66 6.45
N ILE A 295 -19.40 11.90 6.34
CA ILE A 295 -18.36 12.46 7.20
C ILE A 295 -18.88 12.49 8.62
N LEU A 296 -18.10 11.90 9.50
CA LEU A 296 -18.41 11.78 10.91
C LEU A 296 -18.03 13.07 11.64
N PRO A 297 -18.80 13.49 12.67
CA PRO A 297 -18.44 14.65 13.48
C PRO A 297 -17.16 14.37 14.29
N PRO A 298 -16.52 15.42 14.85
CA PRO A 298 -15.41 15.24 15.78
C PRO A 298 -15.76 14.28 16.91
N TYR A 299 -14.75 13.58 17.44
CA TYR A 299 -14.88 12.59 18.51
C TYR A 299 -15.64 11.30 18.14
N ALA A 300 -16.18 11.18 16.93
CA ALA A 300 -16.66 9.90 16.43
C ALA A 300 -15.50 8.89 16.27
N PRO A 301 -15.76 7.58 16.49
CA PRO A 301 -14.75 6.58 16.23
C PRO A 301 -14.59 6.41 14.73
N ARG A 302 -13.50 5.78 14.32
CA ARG A 302 -13.39 5.29 12.95
C ARG A 302 -14.33 4.09 12.80
N GLU A 303 -15.12 4.09 11.73
CA GLU A 303 -16.07 3.00 11.45
C GLU A 303 -15.75 2.22 10.17
N THR A 304 -14.69 2.62 9.46
CA THR A 304 -14.18 1.93 8.29
C THR A 304 -12.93 1.14 8.67
N SER A 305 -12.72 0.01 8.01
CA SER A 305 -11.36 -0.56 7.93
C SER A 305 -10.39 0.49 7.35
N TYR A 306 -9.10 0.36 7.65
CA TYR A 306 -8.04 1.19 7.06
C TYR A 306 -8.01 1.07 5.54
N ARG A 307 -8.38 -0.09 4.99
CA ARG A 307 -8.22 -0.41 3.58
C ARG A 307 -9.45 -1.11 3.01
N SER A 308 -9.71 -0.83 1.73
CA SER A 308 -10.82 -1.40 0.98
C SER A 308 -10.55 -2.84 0.57
N GLY A 309 -11.52 -3.72 0.77
CA GLY A 309 -11.49 -5.09 0.24
C GLY A 309 -11.85 -5.20 -1.24
N GLN A 310 -12.43 -4.14 -1.83
CA GLN A 310 -13.03 -4.18 -3.17
C GLN A 310 -12.33 -3.25 -4.17
N ILE A 311 -11.66 -2.21 -3.67
CA ILE A 311 -11.04 -1.16 -4.49
C ILE A 311 -9.53 -1.24 -4.31
N ARG A 312 -8.82 -1.31 -5.44
CA ARG A 312 -7.37 -1.46 -5.49
C ARG A 312 -6.77 -0.40 -6.40
N MET A 313 -5.49 -0.11 -6.14
CA MET A 313 -4.65 0.75 -6.95
C MET A 313 -4.36 0.12 -8.32
N TYR A 314 -3.68 0.87 -9.20
CA TYR A 314 -3.29 0.35 -10.50
C TYR A 314 -2.36 -0.85 -10.35
N HIS A 315 -2.52 -1.84 -11.22
CA HIS A 315 -1.61 -2.97 -11.29
C HIS A 315 -0.25 -2.50 -11.84
N THR A 316 0.81 -3.24 -11.56
CA THR A 316 2.11 -2.99 -12.18
C THR A 316 2.38 -4.08 -13.19
N PHE A 317 2.80 -3.67 -14.37
CA PHE A 317 3.26 -4.54 -15.43
C PHE A 317 4.59 -4.00 -15.96
N THR A 318 5.62 -4.83 -15.93
CA THR A 318 6.94 -4.53 -16.51
C THR A 318 7.40 -5.70 -17.35
N MET A 319 8.05 -5.39 -18.46
CA MET A 319 8.71 -6.37 -19.31
C MET A 319 10.08 -5.83 -19.68
N ASP A 320 11.12 -6.56 -19.31
CA ASP A 320 12.50 -6.29 -19.68
C ASP A 320 12.93 -7.35 -20.70
N ALA A 321 13.81 -6.98 -21.61
CA ALA A 321 14.33 -7.89 -22.63
C ALA A 321 15.82 -7.65 -22.87
N SER A 322 16.56 -8.73 -23.13
CA SER A 322 17.91 -8.67 -23.68
C SER A 322 17.97 -9.44 -24.99
N LEU A 323 18.79 -8.94 -25.90
CA LEU A 323 19.18 -9.62 -27.11
C LEU A 323 20.70 -9.69 -27.16
N ASP A 324 21.21 -10.91 -27.08
CA ASP A 324 22.61 -11.22 -26.96
C ASP A 324 23.11 -11.88 -28.23
N LYS A 325 24.19 -11.36 -28.81
CA LYS A 325 24.85 -11.92 -29.97
C LYS A 325 26.26 -12.34 -29.62
N SER A 326 26.55 -13.61 -29.86
CA SER A 326 27.86 -14.21 -29.64
C SER A 326 28.63 -14.37 -30.96
N PHE A 327 29.88 -13.91 -30.98
CA PHE A 327 30.83 -14.06 -32.08
C PHE A 327 32.01 -14.93 -31.61
N PRO A 328 32.05 -16.22 -31.97
CA PRO A 328 33.23 -17.04 -31.74
C PRO A 328 34.36 -16.55 -32.65
N ILE A 329 35.50 -16.17 -32.07
CA ILE A 329 36.68 -15.71 -32.82
C ILE A 329 37.69 -16.86 -32.93
N SER A 330 37.95 -17.54 -31.81
CA SER A 330 38.77 -18.76 -31.74
C SER A 330 38.20 -19.72 -30.68
N GLU A 331 38.89 -20.83 -30.42
CA GLU A 331 38.51 -21.77 -29.35
C GLU A 331 38.64 -21.16 -27.95
N ARG A 332 39.44 -20.10 -27.79
CA ARG A 332 39.66 -19.40 -26.51
C ARG A 332 39.01 -18.02 -26.47
N ALA A 333 38.88 -17.37 -27.63
CA ALA A 333 38.37 -16.00 -27.71
C ALA A 333 36.92 -15.92 -28.26
N LYS A 334 36.06 -15.18 -27.55
CA LYS A 334 34.67 -14.90 -27.91
C LYS A 334 34.36 -13.43 -27.66
N PHE A 335 33.72 -12.79 -28.63
CA PHE A 335 33.16 -11.45 -28.47
C PHE A 335 31.62 -11.54 -28.31
N GLN A 336 31.05 -10.75 -27.42
CA GLN A 336 29.61 -10.69 -27.16
C GLN A 336 29.12 -9.25 -27.29
N LEU A 337 28.05 -9.07 -28.07
CA LEU A 337 27.26 -7.84 -28.09
C LEU A 337 25.94 -8.10 -27.36
N ARG A 338 25.51 -7.13 -26.57
CA ARG A 338 24.29 -7.21 -25.77
C ARG A 338 23.49 -5.92 -25.95
N LEU A 339 22.23 -6.06 -26.29
CA LEU A 339 21.23 -4.99 -26.29
C LEU A 339 20.22 -5.31 -25.19
N GLU A 340 20.10 -4.45 -24.19
CA GLU A 340 19.11 -4.57 -23.12
C GLU A 340 18.08 -3.45 -23.23
N ALA A 341 16.82 -3.80 -22.98
CA ALA A 341 15.71 -2.87 -22.91
C ALA A 341 14.94 -3.11 -21.61
N PHE A 342 15.03 -2.17 -20.67
CA PHE A 342 14.19 -2.14 -19.48
C PHE A 342 12.87 -1.46 -19.81
N ASN A 343 11.76 -2.00 -19.32
CA ASN A 343 10.42 -1.58 -19.69
C ASN A 343 10.26 -1.50 -21.23
N VAL A 344 10.58 -2.59 -21.94
CA VAL A 344 10.59 -2.66 -23.40
C VAL A 344 9.23 -2.29 -24.01
N LEU A 345 8.13 -2.53 -23.29
CA LEU A 345 6.77 -2.15 -23.72
C LEU A 345 6.40 -0.71 -23.37
N ASN A 346 7.27 0.02 -22.67
CA ASN A 346 7.07 1.40 -22.22
C ASN A 346 5.75 1.58 -21.45
N HIS A 347 5.40 0.61 -20.62
CA HIS A 347 4.19 0.65 -19.81
C HIS A 347 4.40 1.62 -18.64
N TYR A 348 3.49 2.58 -18.49
CA TYR A 348 3.52 3.53 -17.38
C TYR A 348 2.92 2.89 -16.13
N ALA A 349 3.61 3.01 -14.99
CA ALA A 349 3.14 2.50 -13.71
C ALA A 349 3.38 3.56 -12.63
N PHE A 350 2.56 3.54 -11.58
CA PHE A 350 2.68 4.44 -10.43
C PHE A 350 2.35 3.68 -9.14
N PRO A 351 3.24 2.78 -8.71
CA PRO A 351 2.94 1.80 -7.66
C PRO A 351 2.76 2.42 -6.26
N LEU A 352 3.20 3.66 -6.05
CA LEU A 352 3.17 4.35 -4.75
C LEU A 352 2.06 5.40 -4.62
N GLU A 353 1.44 5.80 -5.73
CA GLU A 353 0.39 6.83 -5.71
C GLU A 353 -0.90 6.27 -5.10
N ARG A 354 -1.66 7.12 -4.39
CA ARG A 354 -2.91 6.74 -3.70
C ARG A 354 -4.07 7.64 -4.10
N PHE A 355 -5.29 7.13 -3.96
CA PHE A 355 -6.48 7.98 -4.04
C PHE A 355 -6.53 8.94 -2.85
N ASN A 356 -7.06 10.15 -3.08
CA ASN A 356 -7.30 11.10 -2.00
C ASN A 356 -8.38 10.55 -1.04
N THR A 357 -8.02 10.40 0.24
CA THR A 357 -8.91 9.88 1.29
C THR A 357 -9.52 10.97 2.16
N ASN A 358 -9.26 12.25 1.90
CA ASN A 358 -9.87 13.35 2.63
C ASN A 358 -11.27 13.65 2.07
N PRO A 359 -12.36 13.35 2.80
CA PRO A 359 -13.71 13.56 2.29
C PRO A 359 -14.13 15.04 2.29
N PHE A 360 -13.32 15.96 2.83
CA PHE A 360 -13.52 17.41 2.68
C PHE A 360 -12.89 17.99 1.40
N ASP A 361 -12.14 17.18 0.65
CA ASP A 361 -11.47 17.62 -0.57
C ASP A 361 -12.38 17.37 -1.80
N PRO A 362 -12.56 18.35 -2.70
CA PRO A 362 -13.26 18.14 -3.98
C PRO A 362 -12.69 17.01 -4.87
N ASN A 363 -11.47 16.56 -4.59
CA ASN A 363 -10.81 15.46 -5.28
C ASN A 363 -10.90 14.13 -4.53
N PHE A 364 -11.76 14.02 -3.52
CA PHE A 364 -11.99 12.79 -2.77
C PHE A 364 -12.20 11.58 -3.70
N GLY A 365 -11.50 10.49 -3.41
CA GLY A 365 -11.53 9.25 -4.19
C GLY A 365 -10.85 9.31 -5.55
N SER A 366 -10.10 10.36 -5.85
CA SER A 366 -9.42 10.52 -7.13
C SER A 366 -7.91 10.67 -7.00
N LEU A 367 -7.22 10.44 -8.12
CA LEU A 367 -5.81 10.74 -8.32
C LEU A 367 -5.57 11.26 -9.74
N PHE A 368 -4.42 11.88 -9.97
CA PHE A 368 -4.10 12.58 -11.22
C PHE A 368 -2.80 12.03 -11.83
N PRO A 369 -2.86 11.09 -12.79
CA PRO A 369 -1.66 10.43 -13.32
C PRO A 369 -0.61 11.40 -13.88
N GLY A 370 -1.05 12.48 -14.53
CA GLY A 370 -0.15 13.51 -15.08
C GLY A 370 0.56 14.40 -14.05
N ARG A 371 0.27 14.25 -12.75
CA ARG A 371 0.90 15.01 -11.65
C ARG A 371 1.78 14.15 -10.76
N ILE A 372 1.90 12.85 -11.07
CA ILE A 372 2.67 11.91 -10.27
C ILE A 372 4.15 12.22 -10.42
N SER A 373 4.85 12.30 -9.28
CA SER A 373 6.29 12.54 -9.26
C SER A 373 7.06 11.36 -9.84
N THR A 374 8.28 11.61 -10.32
CA THR A 374 9.15 10.54 -10.83
C THR A 374 9.49 9.48 -9.79
N VAL A 375 9.47 9.85 -8.49
CA VAL A 375 9.71 8.94 -7.36
C VAL A 375 8.55 7.96 -7.16
N ASN A 376 7.33 8.38 -7.50
CA ASN A 376 6.12 7.56 -7.37
C ASN A 376 5.80 6.77 -8.64
N SER A 377 6.52 7.02 -9.75
CA SER A 377 6.33 6.39 -11.05
C SER A 377 7.37 5.32 -11.36
N GLY A 378 7.02 4.35 -12.20
CA GLY A 378 7.96 3.42 -12.81
C GLY A 378 8.88 4.11 -13.83
N PHE A 379 10.04 3.50 -14.09
CA PHE A 379 10.98 4.03 -15.07
C PHE A 379 10.42 3.94 -16.50
N PRO A 380 10.66 4.97 -17.34
CA PRO A 380 10.38 4.86 -18.77
C PRO A 380 11.31 3.81 -19.40
N ARG A 381 11.07 3.49 -20.67
CA ARG A 381 11.96 2.58 -21.41
C ARG A 381 13.41 3.07 -21.35
N GLN A 382 14.32 2.19 -20.97
CA GLN A 382 15.77 2.44 -20.99
C GLN A 382 16.45 1.40 -21.86
N LEU A 383 17.35 1.86 -22.74
CA LEU A 383 18.14 0.99 -23.60
C LEU A 383 19.60 1.02 -23.17
N GLN A 384 20.22 -0.15 -23.08
CA GLN A 384 21.64 -0.29 -22.79
C GLN A 384 22.31 -1.14 -23.87
N LEU A 385 23.53 -0.75 -24.23
CA LEU A 385 24.37 -1.47 -25.16
C LEU A 385 25.64 -1.88 -24.43
N GLY A 386 25.92 -3.18 -24.44
CA GLY A 386 27.11 -3.78 -23.85
C GLY A 386 27.92 -4.52 -24.89
N ALA A 387 29.23 -4.49 -24.73
CA ALA A 387 30.16 -5.33 -25.47
C ALA A 387 31.13 -5.98 -24.48
N LYS A 388 31.39 -7.28 -24.66
CA LYS A 388 32.31 -8.04 -23.82
C LYS A 388 33.22 -8.90 -24.68
N PHE A 389 34.52 -8.84 -24.42
CA PHE A 389 35.50 -9.76 -24.98
C PHE A 389 35.91 -10.76 -23.90
N LEU A 390 35.87 -12.04 -24.23
CA LEU A 390 36.25 -13.18 -23.40
C LEU A 390 37.43 -13.85 -24.10
N TRP A 391 38.50 -14.17 -23.37
CA TRP A 391 39.74 -14.76 -23.91
C TRP A 391 40.32 -15.79 -22.95
#